data_AF-A0A8T5R1W3-F1
#
_entry.id   AF-A0A8T5R1W3-F1
#
_cell.length_a   1.000
_cell.length_b   1.000
_cell.length_c   1.000
_cell.angle_alpha   90.00
_cell.angle_beta   90.00
_cell.angle_gamma   90.00
#
_symmetry.space_group_name_H-M   'P 1'
#
loop_
_entity.id
_entity.type
_entity.pdbx_description
1 polymer ?
#
loop_
_entity_poly.entity_id
_entity_poly.type
_entity_poly.pdbx_seq_one_letter_code
_entity_poly.pdbx_strand_id
1 'polypeptide(L)'
;MPDQRLPHWFKIRPPSGENFQKIRRMVSGLKLATVCQEARCPNLSECWSGGTATFMVMGDTCTRGCRFCHVATGNPKGALDPLEPQKVADSVENLGLTYTVITSVDRDDLPDGGADHFGRVIEAIREQVPDCLVEVLIPDFAGDEASLDRVIAAGPHVIAHNIETVRRLTPRVRDRRAAYDQSLDVLRHIKKASPDTYTKSSIMLGLGETDEEVETTLDDLKAADVSVVTFGQYLRPSKEERFLPVEEYVHPDKFDEWARIGMEEKKFLYVASGPLVRSSYRAGEFFLEGLLRNGRPPPTDGPGSAHGASSHSRSSLPRLPVIQEGQ
;
A
#
# COMPACT_ATOMS: atom_id res chain seq x y z
N MET A 1 4.57 28.94 7.90
CA MET A 1 4.81 28.94 6.44
C MET A 1 3.47 29.13 5.74
N PRO A 2 3.30 30.19 4.92
CA PRO A 2 2.11 30.31 4.08
C PRO A 2 2.08 29.13 3.09
N ASP A 3 0.87 28.64 2.86
CA ASP A 3 0.47 27.52 2.01
C ASP A 3 1.27 27.53 0.68
N GLN A 4 2.30 26.69 0.57
CA GLN A 4 2.92 26.45 -0.72
C GLN A 4 1.86 25.76 -1.59
N ARG A 5 1.36 26.50 -2.58
CA ARG A 5 0.46 26.00 -3.61
C ARG A 5 1.08 24.72 -4.19
N LEU A 6 0.27 23.66 -4.32
CA LEU A 6 0.75 22.40 -4.91
C LEU A 6 1.48 22.68 -6.22
N PRO A 7 2.70 22.14 -6.40
CA PRO A 7 3.45 22.32 -7.64
C PRO A 7 2.70 21.80 -8.86
N HIS A 8 3.06 22.31 -10.04
CA HIS A 8 2.34 22.02 -11.29
C HIS A 8 2.39 20.55 -11.72
N TRP A 9 3.35 19.77 -11.21
CA TRP A 9 3.46 18.32 -11.45
C TRP A 9 2.50 17.48 -10.59
N PHE A 10 1.85 18.06 -9.57
CA PHE A 10 0.75 17.42 -8.84
C PHE A 10 -0.55 17.55 -9.61
N LYS A 11 -0.82 16.60 -10.51
CA LYS A 11 -2.08 16.51 -11.26
C LYS A 11 -2.93 15.38 -10.71
N ILE A 12 -3.97 15.74 -9.95
CA ILE A 12 -4.96 14.79 -9.44
C ILE A 12 -6.16 14.76 -10.39
N ARG A 13 -6.60 13.55 -10.76
CA ARG A 13 -7.80 13.38 -11.58
C ARG A 13 -9.06 13.42 -10.71
N PRO A 14 -10.11 14.15 -11.10
CA PRO A 14 -11.37 14.16 -10.36
C PRO A 14 -12.07 12.79 -10.42
N PRO A 15 -12.86 12.43 -9.39
CA PRO A 15 -13.65 11.19 -9.37
C PRO A 15 -14.63 11.13 -10.53
N SER A 16 -14.58 10.04 -11.31
CA SER A 16 -15.48 9.85 -12.46
C SER A 16 -15.67 8.36 -12.79
N GLY A 17 -16.82 8.01 -13.36
CA GLY A 17 -17.09 6.67 -13.90
C GLY A 17 -17.98 5.77 -13.03
N GLU A 18 -18.47 4.69 -13.64
CA GLU A 18 -19.43 3.76 -13.03
C GLU A 18 -18.81 2.92 -11.91
N ASN A 19 -17.57 2.45 -12.09
CA ASN A 19 -16.83 1.68 -11.08
C ASN A 19 -16.67 2.46 -9.77
N PHE A 20 -16.37 3.75 -9.85
CA PHE A 20 -16.28 4.63 -8.68
C PHE A 20 -17.59 4.62 -7.87
N GLN A 21 -18.73 4.74 -8.55
CA GLN A 21 -20.04 4.73 -7.89
C GLN A 21 -20.40 3.34 -7.36
N LYS A 22 -20.03 2.27 -8.07
CA LYS A 22 -20.19 0.88 -7.62
C LYS A 22 -19.46 0.66 -6.30
N ILE A 23 -18.17 0.96 -6.24
CA ILE A 23 -17.34 0.79 -5.04
C ILE A 23 -17.87 1.68 -3.90
N ARG A 24 -18.20 2.94 -4.18
CA ARG A 24 -18.75 3.86 -3.17
C ARG A 24 -20.03 3.32 -2.52
N ARG A 25 -20.97 2.81 -3.32
CA ARG A 25 -22.23 2.25 -2.81
C ARG A 25 -22.00 0.97 -2.01
N MET A 26 -21.10 0.10 -2.48
CA MET A 26 -20.78 -1.16 -1.82
C MET A 26 -20.15 -0.93 -0.44
N VAL A 27 -19.09 -0.11 -0.38
CA VAL A 27 -18.39 0.22 0.88
C VAL A 27 -19.36 0.82 1.91
N SER A 28 -20.19 1.77 1.49
CA SER A 28 -21.21 2.39 2.33
C SER A 28 -22.28 1.38 2.78
N GLY A 29 -22.77 0.53 1.88
CA GLY A 29 -23.82 -0.45 2.16
C GLY A 29 -23.40 -1.55 3.13
N LEU A 30 -22.13 -1.98 3.05
CA LEU A 30 -21.57 -3.02 3.92
C LEU A 30 -20.98 -2.45 5.22
N LYS A 31 -20.94 -1.11 5.36
CA LYS A 31 -20.31 -0.39 6.48
C LYS A 31 -18.84 -0.76 6.65
N LEU A 32 -18.12 -0.90 5.54
CA LEU A 32 -16.67 -1.11 5.55
C LEU A 32 -15.96 0.24 5.53
N ALA A 33 -14.78 0.31 6.14
CA ALA A 33 -13.89 1.45 5.97
C ALA A 33 -12.89 1.17 4.84
N THR A 34 -12.44 2.24 4.17
CA THR A 34 -11.32 2.15 3.22
C THR A 34 -10.30 3.21 3.58
N VAL A 35 -9.01 2.85 3.55
CA VAL A 35 -7.94 3.84 3.75
C VAL A 35 -8.00 4.93 2.68
N CYS A 36 -8.53 4.61 1.50
CA CYS A 36 -8.71 5.57 0.42
C CYS A 36 -9.59 6.76 0.85
N GLN A 37 -10.66 6.50 1.62
CA GLN A 37 -11.54 7.53 2.16
C GLN A 37 -10.98 8.14 3.44
N GLU A 38 -10.60 7.30 4.42
CA GLU A 38 -10.22 7.76 5.76
C GLU A 38 -8.89 8.51 5.77
N ALA A 39 -7.96 8.18 4.86
CA ALA A 39 -6.70 8.91 4.71
C ALA A 39 -6.80 10.09 3.72
N ARG A 40 -7.98 10.39 3.14
CA ARG A 40 -8.19 11.39 2.09
C ARG A 40 -7.22 11.22 0.90
N CYS A 41 -7.13 10.00 0.39
CA CYS A 41 -6.14 9.65 -0.62
C CYS A 41 -6.37 10.45 -1.92
N PRO A 42 -5.33 11.12 -2.48
CA PRO A 42 -5.47 11.83 -3.75
C PRO A 42 -5.76 10.89 -4.93
N ASN A 43 -5.42 9.60 -4.80
CA ASN A 43 -5.59 8.60 -5.86
C ASN A 43 -6.95 7.90 -5.83
N LEU A 44 -7.86 8.27 -4.90
CA LEU A 44 -9.17 7.63 -4.73
C LEU A 44 -9.92 7.48 -6.07
N SER A 45 -9.94 8.54 -6.87
CA SER A 45 -10.56 8.53 -8.20
C SER A 45 -9.94 7.45 -9.09
N GLU A 46 -8.63 7.51 -9.31
CA GLU A 46 -7.94 6.63 -10.24
C GLU A 46 -8.04 5.16 -9.84
N CYS A 47 -7.84 4.86 -8.55
CA CYS A 47 -7.92 3.51 -8.02
C CYS A 47 -9.34 2.94 -8.18
N TRP A 48 -10.36 3.65 -7.73
CA TRP A 48 -11.74 3.16 -7.76
C TRP A 48 -12.32 3.12 -9.19
N SER A 49 -11.99 4.10 -10.03
CA SER A 49 -12.36 4.03 -11.46
C SER A 49 -11.68 2.86 -12.15
N GLY A 50 -10.44 2.55 -11.75
CA GLY A 50 -9.70 1.36 -12.16
C GLY A 50 -10.18 0.05 -11.55
N GLY A 51 -11.21 0.08 -10.69
CA GLY A 51 -11.85 -1.10 -10.11
C GLY A 51 -11.13 -1.69 -8.90
N THR A 52 -10.13 -1.02 -8.31
CA THR A 52 -9.42 -1.50 -7.10
C THR A 52 -9.77 -0.67 -5.87
N ALA A 53 -9.71 -1.30 -4.69
CA ALA A 53 -9.88 -0.64 -3.40
C ALA A 53 -9.00 -1.31 -2.34
N THR A 54 -8.44 -0.49 -1.44
CA THR A 54 -7.75 -0.98 -0.23
C THR A 54 -8.73 -0.93 0.93
N PHE A 55 -9.06 -2.10 1.49
CA PHE A 55 -9.96 -2.22 2.63
C PHE A 55 -9.22 -1.91 3.92
N MET A 56 -9.83 -1.11 4.78
CA MET A 56 -9.33 -0.84 6.13
C MET A 56 -10.26 -1.54 7.12
N VAL A 57 -9.77 -2.61 7.73
CA VAL A 57 -10.53 -3.41 8.69
C VAL A 57 -10.39 -2.85 10.10
N MET A 58 -11.24 -3.31 11.01
CA MET A 58 -11.27 -2.94 12.43
C MET A 58 -11.66 -1.48 12.70
N GLY A 59 -12.41 -0.89 11.76
CA GLY A 59 -13.02 0.44 11.88
C GLY A 59 -12.16 1.60 11.38
N ASP A 60 -12.56 2.81 11.74
CA ASP A 60 -11.99 4.10 11.29
C ASP A 60 -11.27 4.89 12.39
N THR A 61 -11.18 4.29 13.59
CA THR A 61 -10.65 4.94 14.79
C THR A 61 -9.41 4.19 15.29
N CYS A 62 -8.27 4.85 15.21
CA CYS A 62 -6.96 4.33 15.57
C CYS A 62 -6.60 4.65 17.02
N THR A 63 -5.99 3.69 17.72
CA THR A 63 -5.46 3.89 19.08
C THR A 63 -4.15 4.70 19.11
N ARG A 64 -3.61 5.04 17.93
CA ARG A 64 -2.37 5.79 17.73
C ARG A 64 -2.58 7.12 17.02
N GLY A 65 -1.65 8.04 17.26
CA GLY A 65 -1.71 9.44 16.84
C GLY A 65 -0.56 9.86 15.94
N CYS A 66 -0.31 9.14 14.85
CA CYS A 66 0.72 9.50 13.87
C CYS A 66 0.45 10.88 13.26
N ARG A 67 1.49 11.74 13.19
CA ARG A 67 1.37 13.15 12.79
C ARG A 67 1.31 13.37 11.28
N PHE A 68 1.31 12.30 10.49
CA PHE A 68 1.05 12.33 9.06
C PHE A 68 -0.32 11.74 8.69
N CYS A 69 -0.98 11.02 9.60
CA CYS A 69 -2.13 10.16 9.28
C CYS A 69 -3.45 10.84 9.61
N HIS A 70 -4.36 10.90 8.61
CA HIS A 70 -5.65 11.58 8.77
C HIS A 70 -6.67 10.80 9.62
N VAL A 71 -6.53 9.47 9.69
CA VAL A 71 -7.42 8.57 10.44
C VAL A 71 -7.65 9.10 11.85
N ALA A 72 -8.90 8.99 12.34
CA ALA A 72 -9.27 9.50 13.65
C ALA A 72 -8.52 8.78 14.76
N THR A 73 -8.06 9.52 15.78
CA THR A 73 -7.44 8.92 16.97
C THR A 73 -8.49 8.78 18.08
N GLY A 74 -8.58 7.61 18.70
CA GLY A 74 -9.53 7.32 19.77
C GLY A 74 -9.33 5.92 20.37
N ASN A 75 -10.30 5.45 21.16
CA ASN A 75 -10.28 4.10 21.72
C ASN A 75 -11.55 3.35 21.29
N PRO A 76 -11.43 2.33 20.42
CA PRO A 76 -12.57 1.51 19.96
C PRO A 76 -13.18 0.58 21.03
N LYS A 77 -12.59 0.50 22.23
CA LYS A 77 -13.06 -0.28 23.40
C LYS A 77 -13.24 -1.77 23.12
N GLY A 78 -12.35 -2.35 22.33
CA GLY A 78 -12.37 -3.77 21.96
C GLY A 78 -13.46 -4.14 20.95
N ALA A 79 -14.23 -3.18 20.43
CA ALA A 79 -15.28 -3.47 19.48
C ALA A 79 -14.69 -3.97 18.15
N LEU A 80 -15.21 -5.09 17.67
CA LEU A 80 -14.94 -5.64 16.34
C LEU A 80 -16.27 -6.12 15.77
N ASP A 81 -16.47 -5.92 14.46
CA ASP A 81 -17.59 -6.53 13.76
C ASP A 81 -17.22 -7.98 13.41
N PRO A 82 -17.86 -9.00 14.02
CA PRO A 82 -17.52 -10.39 13.76
C PRO A 82 -17.82 -10.84 12.32
N LEU A 83 -18.64 -10.08 11.58
CA LEU A 83 -18.97 -10.32 10.17
C LEU A 83 -18.05 -9.56 9.20
N GLU A 84 -17.17 -8.68 9.70
CA GLU A 84 -16.24 -7.91 8.85
C GLU A 84 -15.40 -8.81 7.91
N PRO A 85 -14.83 -9.95 8.34
CA PRO A 85 -14.12 -10.86 7.44
C PRO A 85 -14.95 -11.30 6.23
N GLN A 86 -16.19 -11.73 6.47
CA GLN A 86 -17.09 -12.19 5.41
C GLN A 86 -17.49 -11.03 4.49
N LYS A 87 -17.80 -9.86 5.05
CA LYS A 87 -18.14 -8.67 4.26
C LYS A 87 -17.01 -8.22 3.33
N VAL A 88 -15.76 -8.35 3.78
CA VAL A 88 -14.59 -8.06 2.95
C VAL A 88 -14.47 -9.09 1.83
N ALA A 89 -14.60 -10.39 2.13
CA ALA A 89 -14.57 -11.44 1.11
C ALA A 89 -15.69 -11.26 0.05
N ASP A 90 -16.92 -10.99 0.49
CA ASP A 90 -18.05 -10.66 -0.39
C ASP A 90 -17.74 -9.43 -1.26
N SER A 91 -17.06 -8.43 -0.71
CA SER A 91 -16.68 -7.22 -1.45
C SER A 91 -15.63 -7.52 -2.54
N VAL A 92 -14.63 -8.34 -2.21
CA VAL A 92 -13.59 -8.79 -3.14
C VAL A 92 -14.22 -9.56 -4.31
N GLU A 93 -15.14 -10.49 -4.02
CA GLU A 93 -15.87 -11.26 -5.03
C GLU A 93 -16.75 -10.36 -5.91
N ASN A 94 -17.59 -9.51 -5.30
CA ASN A 94 -18.53 -8.65 -6.01
C ASN A 94 -17.85 -7.61 -6.92
N LEU A 95 -16.63 -7.19 -6.57
CA LEU A 95 -15.80 -6.33 -7.39
C LEU A 95 -15.01 -7.09 -8.46
N GLY A 96 -14.87 -8.41 -8.33
CA GLY A 96 -14.06 -9.23 -9.24
C GLY A 96 -12.57 -8.90 -9.13
N LEU A 97 -12.08 -8.63 -7.91
CA LEU A 97 -10.67 -8.27 -7.71
C LEU A 97 -9.77 -9.49 -7.87
N THR A 98 -8.72 -9.38 -8.69
CA THR A 98 -7.66 -10.38 -8.79
C THR A 98 -6.49 -10.12 -7.83
N TYR A 99 -6.48 -8.93 -7.23
CA TYR A 99 -5.52 -8.48 -6.23
C TYR A 99 -6.23 -7.53 -5.26
N THR A 100 -6.05 -7.72 -3.96
CA THR A 100 -6.63 -6.86 -2.93
C THR A 100 -5.61 -6.54 -1.85
N VAL A 101 -5.66 -5.30 -1.34
CA VAL A 101 -4.84 -4.85 -0.22
C VAL A 101 -5.74 -4.68 1.00
N ILE A 102 -5.37 -5.32 2.11
CA ILE A 102 -6.04 -5.19 3.41
C ILE A 102 -5.12 -4.47 4.37
N THR A 103 -5.61 -3.43 5.03
CA THR A 103 -4.90 -2.72 6.08
C THR A 103 -5.80 -2.52 7.29
N SER A 104 -5.29 -1.93 8.37
CA SER A 104 -6.10 -1.62 9.54
C SER A 104 -5.62 -0.35 10.22
N VAL A 105 -6.43 0.12 11.17
CA VAL A 105 -5.98 0.99 12.24
C VAL A 105 -5.17 0.20 13.28
N ASP A 106 -4.37 0.88 14.10
CA ASP A 106 -3.77 0.25 15.29
C ASP A 106 -4.85 0.01 16.36
N ARG A 107 -4.86 -1.21 16.91
CA ARG A 107 -5.81 -1.67 17.93
C ARG A 107 -5.11 -2.08 19.22
N ASP A 108 -4.35 -1.15 19.82
CA ASP A 108 -3.68 -1.36 21.11
C ASP A 108 -4.69 -1.63 22.27
N ASP A 109 -5.99 -1.49 22.02
CA ASP A 109 -7.08 -1.87 22.92
C ASP A 109 -7.42 -3.38 22.89
N LEU A 110 -6.87 -4.13 21.93
CA LEU A 110 -6.99 -5.58 21.81
C LEU A 110 -5.71 -6.28 22.29
N PRO A 111 -5.81 -7.45 22.97
CA PRO A 111 -4.64 -8.17 23.47
C PRO A 111 -3.62 -8.57 22.40
N ASP A 112 -4.07 -8.89 21.18
CA ASP A 112 -3.26 -9.32 20.04
C ASP A 112 -3.05 -8.19 19.01
N GLY A 113 -3.45 -6.95 19.34
CA GLY A 113 -3.43 -5.83 18.41
C GLY A 113 -4.32 -6.00 17.17
N GLY A 114 -5.23 -6.98 17.16
CA GLY A 114 -6.10 -7.29 16.02
C GLY A 114 -5.54 -8.30 15.02
N ALA A 115 -4.44 -8.98 15.34
CA ALA A 115 -3.79 -9.96 14.47
C ALA A 115 -4.71 -11.13 14.07
N ASP A 116 -5.51 -11.67 15.00
CA ASP A 116 -6.47 -12.72 14.67
C ASP A 116 -7.53 -12.23 13.68
N HIS A 117 -7.96 -10.98 13.80
CA HIS A 117 -8.93 -10.40 12.89
C HIS A 117 -8.35 -10.28 11.46
N PHE A 118 -7.09 -9.85 11.31
CA PHE A 118 -6.40 -9.92 10.03
C PHE A 118 -6.39 -11.33 9.45
N GLY A 119 -6.00 -12.32 10.26
CA GLY A 119 -5.95 -13.71 9.84
C GLY A 119 -7.30 -14.21 9.31
N ARG A 120 -8.39 -13.93 10.02
CA ARG A 120 -9.75 -14.30 9.62
C ARG A 120 -10.19 -13.63 8.31
N VAL A 121 -9.81 -12.38 8.08
CA VAL A 121 -10.10 -11.67 6.81
C VAL A 121 -9.36 -12.33 5.65
N ILE A 122 -8.07 -12.65 5.83
CA ILE A 122 -7.24 -13.30 4.80
C ILE A 122 -7.82 -14.68 4.47
N GLU A 123 -8.14 -15.48 5.49
CA GLU A 123 -8.72 -16.82 5.35
C GLU A 123 -10.06 -16.76 4.58
N ALA A 124 -10.96 -15.85 4.95
CA ALA A 124 -12.26 -15.68 4.28
C ALA A 124 -12.10 -15.32 2.79
N ILE A 125 -11.19 -14.39 2.45
CA ILE A 125 -10.93 -14.02 1.06
C ILE A 125 -10.37 -15.22 0.29
N ARG A 126 -9.41 -15.95 0.87
CA ARG A 126 -8.77 -17.10 0.21
C ARG A 126 -9.74 -18.27 0.00
N GLU A 127 -10.67 -18.48 0.92
CA GLU A 127 -11.70 -19.52 0.80
C GLU A 127 -12.73 -19.18 -0.29
N GLN A 128 -13.22 -17.94 -0.32
CA GLN A 128 -14.27 -17.52 -1.23
C GLN A 128 -13.77 -17.12 -2.62
N VAL A 129 -12.60 -16.49 -2.70
CA VAL A 129 -12.00 -15.97 -3.94
C VAL A 129 -10.55 -16.47 -4.07
N PRO A 130 -10.34 -17.79 -4.27
CA PRO A 130 -9.01 -18.41 -4.21
C PRO A 130 -8.02 -17.89 -5.25
N ASP A 131 -8.51 -17.34 -6.36
CA ASP A 131 -7.68 -16.72 -7.40
C ASP A 131 -7.25 -15.30 -7.06
N CYS A 132 -7.77 -14.68 -5.99
CA CYS A 132 -7.40 -13.33 -5.56
C CYS A 132 -6.08 -13.34 -4.78
N LEU A 133 -5.12 -12.53 -5.23
CA LEU A 133 -3.90 -12.27 -4.47
C LEU A 133 -4.21 -11.30 -3.33
N VAL A 134 -3.66 -11.58 -2.15
CA VAL A 134 -3.91 -10.82 -0.92
C VAL A 134 -2.60 -10.21 -0.43
N GLU A 135 -2.51 -8.88 -0.46
CA GLU A 135 -1.48 -8.11 0.24
C GLU A 135 -2.07 -7.59 1.56
N VAL A 136 -1.29 -7.68 2.64
CA VAL A 136 -1.64 -7.04 3.91
C VAL A 136 -0.66 -5.93 4.25
N LEU A 137 -1.16 -4.77 4.67
CA LEU A 137 -0.38 -3.68 5.26
C LEU A 137 -0.70 -3.61 6.74
N ILE A 138 0.19 -4.19 7.55
CA ILE A 138 -0.04 -4.43 8.97
C ILE A 138 0.51 -3.32 9.87
N PRO A 139 -0.09 -3.11 11.06
CA PRO A 139 0.56 -2.39 12.15
C PRO A 139 1.79 -3.15 12.66
N ASP A 140 2.51 -2.58 13.62
CA ASP A 140 3.69 -3.24 14.21
C ASP A 140 3.35 -4.28 15.30
N PHE A 141 2.08 -4.35 15.72
CA PHE A 141 1.61 -5.18 16.83
C PHE A 141 2.45 -5.03 18.12
N ALA A 142 3.04 -3.84 18.33
CA ALA A 142 4.00 -3.56 19.40
C ALA A 142 5.21 -4.52 19.44
N GLY A 143 5.56 -5.13 18.30
CA GLY A 143 6.62 -6.11 18.18
C GLY A 143 6.26 -7.51 18.69
N ASP A 144 4.98 -7.81 18.94
CA ASP A 144 4.56 -9.14 19.40
C ASP A 144 4.69 -10.17 18.27
N GLU A 145 5.65 -11.08 18.42
CA GLU A 145 5.93 -12.12 17.42
C GLU A 145 4.76 -13.09 17.24
N ALA A 146 3.97 -13.38 18.28
CA ALA A 146 2.83 -14.29 18.18
C ALA A 146 1.70 -13.68 17.32
N SER A 147 1.45 -12.39 17.47
CA SER A 147 0.56 -11.62 16.59
C SER A 147 1.06 -11.60 15.14
N LEU A 148 2.36 -11.39 14.93
CA LEU A 148 2.95 -11.47 13.58
C LEU A 148 2.77 -12.87 12.98
N ASP A 149 3.06 -13.91 13.74
CA ASP A 149 2.93 -15.31 13.32
C ASP A 149 1.49 -15.67 12.98
N ARG A 150 0.50 -15.12 13.69
CA ARG A 150 -0.92 -15.32 13.38
C ARG A 150 -1.29 -14.81 11.99
N VAL A 151 -0.76 -13.64 11.59
CA VAL A 151 -0.99 -13.07 10.26
C VAL A 151 -0.24 -13.85 9.19
N ILE A 152 1.01 -14.24 9.46
CA ILE A 152 1.84 -15.03 8.55
C ILE A 152 1.18 -16.39 8.27
N ALA A 153 0.68 -17.07 9.31
CA ALA A 153 0.04 -18.37 9.21
C ALA A 153 -1.24 -18.35 8.34
N ALA A 154 -1.92 -17.21 8.24
CA ALA A 154 -3.10 -17.06 7.37
C ALA A 154 -2.74 -17.05 5.86
N GLY A 155 -1.46 -16.96 5.52
CA GLY A 155 -0.96 -17.08 4.14
C GLY A 155 -1.32 -15.94 3.19
N PRO A 156 -1.09 -14.66 3.55
CA PRO A 156 -1.10 -13.58 2.57
C PRO A 156 0.04 -13.77 1.56
N HIS A 157 -0.15 -13.25 0.35
CA HIS A 157 0.85 -13.34 -0.73
C HIS A 157 1.97 -12.29 -0.56
N VAL A 158 1.65 -11.16 0.06
CA VAL A 158 2.57 -10.05 0.34
C VAL A 158 2.27 -9.49 1.73
N ILE A 159 3.31 -9.24 2.52
CA ILE A 159 3.18 -8.59 3.84
C ILE A 159 3.96 -7.28 3.83
N ALA A 160 3.25 -6.17 4.00
CA ALA A 160 3.80 -4.84 4.06
C ALA A 160 3.79 -4.30 5.50
N HIS A 161 4.87 -3.63 5.89
CA HIS A 161 4.93 -2.80 7.09
C HIS A 161 5.76 -1.56 6.77
N ASN A 162 5.17 -0.38 6.92
CA ASN A 162 5.82 0.86 6.51
C ASN A 162 6.75 1.40 7.60
N ILE A 163 7.99 1.70 7.21
CA ILE A 163 8.94 2.46 8.05
C ILE A 163 8.57 3.95 8.09
N GLU A 164 7.87 4.43 7.06
CA GLU A 164 7.29 5.76 6.83
C GLU A 164 8.30 6.91 6.66
N THR A 165 9.37 6.94 7.44
CA THR A 165 10.35 8.03 7.43
C THR A 165 11.69 7.56 7.98
N VAL A 166 12.69 8.42 7.91
CA VAL A 166 14.04 8.16 8.40
C VAL A 166 14.10 8.14 9.94
N ARG A 167 15.08 7.42 10.49
CA ARG A 167 15.28 7.19 11.93
C ARG A 167 15.16 8.45 12.80
N ARG A 168 15.81 9.56 12.41
CA ARG A 168 15.77 10.83 13.16
C ARG A 168 14.36 11.41 13.26
N LEU A 169 13.56 11.27 12.21
CA LEU A 169 12.22 11.85 12.12
C LEU A 169 11.14 10.95 12.72
N THR A 170 11.40 9.65 12.88
CA THR A 170 10.41 8.70 13.43
C THR A 170 9.72 9.18 14.70
N PRO A 171 10.40 9.66 15.76
CA PRO A 171 9.73 10.11 16.98
C PRO A 171 8.87 11.37 16.80
N ARG A 172 9.12 12.15 15.73
CA ARG A 172 8.36 13.36 15.39
C ARG A 172 7.20 13.06 14.44
N VAL A 173 7.31 12.05 13.59
CA VAL A 173 6.35 11.71 12.53
C VAL A 173 5.34 10.67 12.98
N ARG A 174 5.81 9.60 13.64
CA ARG A 174 5.01 8.44 14.03
C ARG A 174 4.61 8.54 15.50
N ASP A 175 3.61 7.76 15.89
CA ASP A 175 3.26 7.61 17.31
C ASP A 175 4.48 7.09 18.09
N ARG A 176 4.65 7.52 19.34
CA ARG A 176 5.78 7.13 20.21
C ARG A 176 5.94 5.61 20.39
N ARG A 177 4.87 4.83 20.15
CA ARG A 177 4.87 3.37 20.20
C ARG A 177 5.43 2.71 18.93
N ALA A 178 5.54 3.46 17.84
CA ALA A 178 5.99 2.99 16.53
C ALA A 178 7.46 3.38 16.29
N ALA A 179 8.37 2.73 17.03
CA ALA A 179 9.81 2.97 16.93
C ALA A 179 10.39 2.45 15.60
N TYR A 180 11.44 3.11 15.12
CA TYR A 180 12.09 2.77 13.85
C TYR A 180 12.67 1.33 13.87
N ASP A 181 13.40 0.98 14.92
CA ASP A 181 13.98 -0.37 15.04
C ASP A 181 12.92 -1.46 15.21
N GLN A 182 11.83 -1.19 15.96
CA GLN A 182 10.70 -2.11 16.08
C GLN A 182 10.08 -2.42 14.71
N SER A 183 9.92 -1.41 13.85
CA SER A 183 9.44 -1.62 12.49
C SER A 183 10.39 -2.47 11.64
N LEU A 184 11.70 -2.33 11.81
CA LEU A 184 12.68 -3.19 11.14
C LEU A 184 12.64 -4.62 11.70
N ASP A 185 12.46 -4.78 13.01
CA ASP A 185 12.35 -6.09 13.66
C ASP A 185 11.09 -6.84 13.20
N VAL A 186 9.96 -6.14 13.02
CA VAL A 186 8.74 -6.68 12.40
C VAL A 186 9.05 -7.25 11.00
N LEU A 187 9.73 -6.47 10.16
CA LEU A 187 10.08 -6.89 8.78
C LEU A 187 11.05 -8.09 8.78
N ARG A 188 12.05 -8.08 9.66
CA ARG A 188 12.99 -9.19 9.85
C ARG A 188 12.28 -10.46 10.31
N HIS A 189 11.36 -10.34 11.27
CA HIS A 189 10.60 -11.46 11.80
C HIS A 189 9.75 -12.12 10.70
N ILE A 190 9.04 -11.32 9.91
CA ILE A 190 8.27 -11.82 8.77
C ILE A 190 9.15 -12.64 7.82
N LYS A 191 10.33 -12.10 7.46
CA LYS A 191 11.25 -12.81 6.56
C LYS A 191 11.88 -14.06 7.16
N LYS A 192 12.13 -14.06 8.46
CA LYS A 192 12.62 -15.24 9.18
C LYS A 192 11.56 -16.34 9.25
N ALA A 193 10.32 -15.99 9.54
CA ALA A 193 9.21 -16.93 9.71
C ALA A 193 8.62 -17.41 8.36
N SER A 194 8.64 -16.56 7.33
CA SER A 194 8.19 -16.90 5.97
C SER A 194 9.13 -16.31 4.90
N PRO A 195 10.26 -16.99 4.61
CA PRO A 195 11.29 -16.50 3.70
C PRO A 195 10.78 -16.17 2.28
N ASP A 196 9.83 -16.97 1.80
CA ASP A 196 9.27 -16.86 0.45
C ASP A 196 8.20 -15.76 0.33
N THR A 197 7.68 -15.24 1.44
CA THR A 197 6.71 -14.13 1.41
C THR A 197 7.40 -12.85 0.97
N TYR A 198 6.85 -12.16 -0.02
CA TYR A 198 7.34 -10.84 -0.40
C TYR A 198 7.03 -9.82 0.70
N THR A 199 8.07 -9.09 1.13
CA THR A 199 7.92 -7.99 2.09
C THR A 199 7.98 -6.65 1.40
N LYS A 200 7.24 -5.69 1.94
CA LYS A 200 7.14 -4.35 1.38
C LYS A 200 7.18 -3.28 2.45
N SER A 201 7.81 -2.16 2.14
CA SER A 201 7.81 -0.98 3.01
C SER A 201 7.67 0.31 2.19
N SER A 202 7.44 1.42 2.88
CA SER A 202 7.22 2.73 2.26
C SER A 202 7.96 3.81 3.02
N ILE A 203 8.46 4.81 2.27
CA ILE A 203 9.06 6.03 2.78
C ILE A 203 8.28 7.21 2.18
N MET A 204 7.81 8.11 3.04
CA MET A 204 7.26 9.39 2.62
C MET A 204 8.37 10.44 2.59
N LEU A 205 8.47 11.16 1.49
CA LEU A 205 9.43 12.25 1.31
C LEU A 205 8.78 13.63 1.52
N GLY A 206 9.58 14.63 1.85
CA GLY A 206 9.16 16.01 2.11
C GLY A 206 8.85 16.31 3.58
N LEU A 207 9.33 15.49 4.52
CA LEU A 207 9.19 15.66 5.97
C LEU A 207 10.42 16.29 6.63
N GLY A 208 11.46 16.59 5.85
CA GLY A 208 12.73 17.19 6.30
C GLY A 208 13.85 16.16 6.50
N GLU A 209 13.71 14.99 5.88
CA GLU A 209 14.77 14.01 5.71
C GLU A 209 15.85 14.52 4.73
N THR A 210 17.08 14.06 4.93
CA THR A 210 18.19 14.28 3.99
C THR A 210 18.39 13.05 3.10
N ASP A 211 19.07 13.23 1.97
CA ASP A 211 19.35 12.14 1.04
C ASP A 211 20.16 11.02 1.72
N GLU A 212 21.16 11.38 2.53
CA GLU A 212 21.98 10.41 3.26
C GLU A 212 21.16 9.58 4.26
N GLU A 213 20.15 10.19 4.89
CA GLU A 213 19.25 9.49 5.79
C GLU A 213 18.29 8.56 5.05
N VAL A 214 17.85 8.94 3.85
CA VAL A 214 17.03 8.07 2.99
C VAL A 214 17.85 6.89 2.49
N GLU A 215 19.08 7.10 2.04
CA GLU A 215 20.00 6.03 1.66
C GLU A 215 20.28 5.06 2.82
N THR A 216 20.54 5.59 4.02
CA THR A 216 20.71 4.78 5.23
C THR A 216 19.45 3.95 5.52
N THR A 217 18.27 4.55 5.33
CA THR A 217 16.99 3.84 5.51
C THR A 217 16.81 2.72 4.49
N LEU A 218 17.27 2.92 3.25
CA LEU A 218 17.27 1.86 2.24
C LEU A 218 18.22 0.72 2.60
N ASP A 219 19.40 1.02 3.14
CA ASP A 219 20.34 0.01 3.63
C ASP A 219 19.74 -0.80 4.78
N ASP A 220 19.08 -0.12 5.73
CA ASP A 220 18.38 -0.75 6.86
C ASP A 220 17.25 -1.68 6.38
N LEU A 221 16.42 -1.22 5.44
CA LEU A 221 15.33 -2.01 4.86
C LEU A 221 15.89 -3.21 4.08
N LYS A 222 16.99 -3.03 3.34
CA LYS A 222 17.62 -4.13 2.61
C LYS A 222 18.24 -5.15 3.57
N ALA A 223 18.84 -4.71 4.66
CA ALA A 223 19.35 -5.58 5.72
C ALA A 223 18.23 -6.34 6.46
N ALA A 224 17.00 -5.81 6.47
CA ALA A 224 15.80 -6.51 6.91
C ALA A 224 15.16 -7.42 5.83
N ASP A 225 15.85 -7.62 4.70
CA ASP A 225 15.42 -8.40 3.54
C ASP A 225 14.08 -7.92 2.94
N VAL A 226 13.84 -6.61 2.94
CA VAL A 226 12.66 -6.04 2.28
C VAL A 226 12.75 -6.24 0.77
N SER A 227 11.69 -6.78 0.17
CA SER A 227 11.64 -7.09 -1.26
C SER A 227 11.26 -5.87 -2.10
N VAL A 228 10.26 -5.11 -1.67
CA VAL A 228 9.70 -3.96 -2.41
C VAL A 228 9.73 -2.70 -1.54
N VAL A 229 10.13 -1.58 -2.10
CA VAL A 229 10.04 -0.28 -1.42
C VAL A 229 9.25 0.73 -2.24
N THR A 230 8.47 1.57 -1.58
CA THR A 230 7.72 2.65 -2.23
C THR A 230 8.13 4.01 -1.72
N PHE A 231 8.26 4.99 -2.62
CA PHE A 231 8.52 6.39 -2.30
C PHE A 231 7.36 7.26 -2.76
N GLY A 232 6.78 8.02 -1.82
CA GLY A 232 5.69 8.94 -2.11
C GLY A 232 5.90 10.31 -1.47
N GLN A 233 5.32 11.37 -2.03
CA GLN A 233 5.31 12.67 -1.35
C GLN A 233 4.38 12.63 -0.14
N TYR A 234 4.89 13.10 1.01
CA TYR A 234 4.06 13.49 2.15
C TYR A 234 3.16 14.66 1.75
N LEU A 235 1.85 14.42 1.79
CA LEU A 235 0.84 15.46 1.63
C LEU A 235 0.17 15.69 2.98
N ARG A 236 0.28 16.91 3.48
CA ARG A 236 -0.32 17.29 4.76
C ARG A 236 -1.85 17.14 4.69
N PRO A 237 -2.48 16.33 5.56
CA PRO A 237 -3.92 16.06 5.44
C PRO A 237 -4.83 17.27 5.71
N SER A 238 -4.46 18.11 6.67
CA SER A 238 -5.18 19.35 7.01
C SER A 238 -4.24 20.36 7.67
N LYS A 239 -4.70 21.60 7.84
CA LYS A 239 -3.95 22.67 8.51
C LYS A 239 -3.94 22.56 10.04
N GLU A 240 -4.55 21.53 10.62
CA GLU A 240 -4.49 21.27 12.06
C GLU A 240 -3.03 21.13 12.54
N GLU A 241 -2.76 21.60 13.76
CA GLU A 241 -1.42 21.64 14.35
C GLU A 241 -0.83 20.25 14.63
N ARG A 242 -1.69 19.24 14.80
CA ARG A 242 -1.25 17.85 14.99
C ARG A 242 -0.45 17.35 13.78
N PHE A 243 -0.81 17.81 12.58
CA PHE A 243 -0.15 17.40 11.35
C PHE A 243 1.15 18.14 11.12
N LEU A 244 2.17 17.42 10.68
CA LEU A 244 3.43 18.04 10.31
C LEU A 244 3.27 18.95 9.07
N PRO A 245 3.96 20.10 9.03
CA PRO A 245 4.07 20.86 7.79
C PRO A 245 4.81 20.02 6.74
N VAL A 246 4.51 20.27 5.46
CA VAL A 246 5.37 19.82 4.36
C VAL A 246 6.62 20.70 4.42
N GLU A 247 7.80 20.08 4.56
CA GLU A 247 9.08 20.80 4.55
C GLU A 247 9.53 21.05 3.10
N GLU A 248 9.28 20.08 2.21
CA GLU A 248 9.61 20.18 0.79
C GLU A 248 8.58 19.44 -0.09
N TYR A 249 8.25 20.01 -1.25
CA TYR A 249 7.63 19.26 -2.34
C TYR A 249 8.71 18.75 -3.29
N VAL A 250 9.04 17.47 -3.14
CA VAL A 250 10.13 16.82 -3.85
C VAL A 250 9.86 16.80 -5.35
N HIS A 251 10.89 17.14 -6.14
CA HIS A 251 10.81 17.16 -7.60
C HIS A 251 10.72 15.73 -8.17
N PRO A 252 9.96 15.47 -9.25
CA PRO A 252 9.86 14.15 -9.87
C PRO A 252 11.20 13.48 -10.17
N ASP A 253 12.20 14.22 -10.64
CA ASP A 253 13.55 13.69 -10.93
C ASP A 253 14.20 13.02 -9.72
N LYS A 254 13.91 13.50 -8.50
CA LYS A 254 14.42 12.88 -7.27
C LYS A 254 13.74 11.53 -7.00
N PHE A 255 12.47 11.38 -7.35
CA PHE A 255 11.80 10.08 -7.29
C PHE A 255 12.39 9.10 -8.31
N ASP A 256 12.73 9.56 -9.51
CA ASP A 256 13.41 8.73 -10.52
C ASP A 256 14.80 8.29 -10.03
N GLU A 257 15.54 9.20 -9.37
CA GLU A 257 16.80 8.89 -8.72
C GLU A 257 16.64 7.80 -7.64
N TRP A 258 15.65 7.91 -6.76
CA TRP A 258 15.39 6.89 -5.74
C TRP A 258 14.99 5.54 -6.32
N ALA A 259 14.23 5.53 -7.42
CA ALA A 259 13.92 4.30 -8.15
C ALA A 259 15.20 3.65 -8.68
N ARG A 260 16.08 4.44 -9.29
CA ARG A 260 17.36 3.98 -9.81
C ARG A 260 18.25 3.43 -8.70
N ILE A 261 18.47 4.20 -7.62
CA ILE A 261 19.29 3.78 -6.47
C ILE A 261 18.75 2.48 -5.85
N GLY A 262 17.44 2.41 -5.59
CA GLY A 262 16.84 1.24 -4.97
C GLY A 262 16.94 -0.02 -5.84
N MET A 263 16.73 0.10 -7.15
CA MET A 263 16.80 -1.05 -8.09
C MET A 263 18.24 -1.44 -8.44
N GLU A 264 19.05 -0.47 -8.85
CA GLU A 264 20.37 -0.72 -9.42
C GLU A 264 21.46 -0.90 -8.36
N GLU A 265 21.39 -0.17 -7.24
CA GLU A 265 22.46 -0.14 -6.25
C GLU A 265 22.09 -1.02 -5.04
N LYS A 266 20.91 -0.78 -4.45
CA LYS A 266 20.44 -1.51 -3.26
C LYS A 266 19.81 -2.88 -3.57
N LYS A 267 19.50 -3.14 -4.85
CA LYS A 267 18.95 -4.41 -5.34
C LYS A 267 17.63 -4.80 -4.67
N PHE A 268 16.73 -3.85 -4.48
CA PHE A 268 15.32 -4.19 -4.24
C PHE A 268 14.76 -4.92 -5.46
N LEU A 269 13.80 -5.82 -5.22
CA LEU A 269 13.14 -6.54 -6.30
C LEU A 269 12.29 -5.58 -7.15
N TYR A 270 11.68 -4.58 -6.50
CA TYR A 270 10.95 -3.51 -7.15
C TYR A 270 10.94 -2.23 -6.33
N VAL A 271 10.93 -1.10 -7.02
CA VAL A 271 10.75 0.22 -6.42
C VAL A 271 9.63 0.95 -7.15
N ALA A 272 8.55 1.27 -6.43
CA ALA A 272 7.55 2.21 -6.93
C ALA A 272 7.87 3.60 -6.37
N SER A 273 8.22 4.55 -7.24
CA SER A 273 8.65 5.89 -6.81
C SER A 273 7.91 6.95 -7.58
N GLY A 274 7.32 7.92 -6.88
CA GLY A 274 6.70 9.06 -7.53
C GLY A 274 5.88 9.93 -6.57
N PRO A 275 5.58 11.18 -6.94
CA PRO A 275 4.93 12.12 -6.02
C PRO A 275 3.57 11.63 -5.49
N LEU A 276 2.80 10.94 -6.33
CA LEU A 276 1.49 10.39 -5.98
C LEU A 276 1.52 8.92 -5.55
N VAL A 277 2.69 8.27 -5.55
CA VAL A 277 2.78 6.87 -5.12
C VAL A 277 2.39 6.76 -3.64
N ARG A 278 1.73 5.66 -3.33
CA ARG A 278 1.29 5.23 -1.99
C ARG A 278 1.66 3.76 -1.82
N SER A 279 1.68 3.27 -0.59
CA SER A 279 1.95 1.86 -0.31
C SER A 279 1.04 0.94 -1.12
N SER A 280 -0.26 1.24 -1.25
CA SER A 280 -1.20 0.50 -2.10
C SER A 280 -1.38 1.06 -3.52
N TYR A 281 -0.36 1.73 -4.08
CA TYR A 281 -0.45 2.23 -5.45
C TYR A 281 -0.24 1.11 -6.48
N ARG A 282 -1.09 1.11 -7.51
CA ARG A 282 -1.29 0.02 -8.49
C ARG A 282 -0.01 -0.50 -9.16
N ALA A 283 1.00 0.35 -9.35
CA ALA A 283 2.25 -0.07 -10.00
C ALA A 283 2.95 -1.21 -9.24
N GLY A 284 2.96 -1.15 -7.90
CA GLY A 284 3.48 -2.22 -7.06
C GLY A 284 2.63 -3.48 -7.14
N GLU A 285 1.30 -3.33 -7.15
CA GLU A 285 0.35 -4.44 -7.25
C GLU A 285 0.54 -5.23 -8.54
N PHE A 286 0.62 -4.54 -9.69
CA PHE A 286 0.82 -5.19 -11.00
C PHE A 286 2.15 -5.91 -11.13
N PHE A 287 3.22 -5.32 -10.59
CA PHE A 287 4.53 -5.96 -10.60
C PHE A 287 4.50 -7.26 -9.80
N LEU A 288 3.98 -7.20 -8.57
CA LEU A 288 3.87 -8.36 -7.68
C LEU A 288 2.92 -9.42 -8.23
N GLU A 289 1.79 -9.01 -8.80
CA GLU A 289 0.86 -9.92 -9.48
C GLU A 289 1.54 -10.66 -10.64
N GLY A 290 2.31 -9.95 -11.47
CA GLY A 290 3.06 -10.58 -12.56
C GLY A 290 4.05 -11.63 -12.06
N LEU A 291 4.83 -11.29 -11.02
CA LEU A 291 5.77 -12.24 -10.40
C LEU A 291 5.07 -13.45 -9.81
N LEU A 292 4.01 -13.24 -9.03
CA LEU A 292 3.28 -14.30 -8.33
C LEU A 292 2.55 -15.24 -9.30
N ARG A 293 1.96 -14.70 -10.38
CA ARG A 293 1.20 -15.51 -11.35
C ARG A 293 2.07 -16.12 -12.44
N ASN A 294 3.09 -15.41 -12.91
CA ASN A 294 3.81 -15.77 -14.14
C ASN A 294 5.30 -16.06 -13.93
N GLY A 295 5.83 -15.91 -12.70
CA GLY A 295 7.26 -16.02 -12.42
C GLY A 295 8.11 -14.94 -13.11
N ARG A 296 7.47 -13.91 -13.68
CA ARG A 296 8.11 -12.80 -14.40
C ARG A 296 7.26 -11.53 -14.28
N PRO A 297 7.88 -10.34 -14.12
CA PRO A 297 7.13 -9.09 -14.09
C PRO A 297 6.42 -8.84 -15.43
N PRO A 298 5.32 -8.07 -15.46
CA PRO A 298 4.75 -7.59 -16.72
C PRO A 298 5.79 -6.75 -17.47
N PRO A 299 5.70 -6.61 -18.82
CA PRO A 299 6.60 -5.73 -19.55
C PRO A 299 6.51 -4.32 -18.95
N THR A 300 7.60 -3.85 -18.33
CA THR A 300 7.72 -2.49 -17.81
C THR A 300 8.19 -1.60 -18.95
N ASP A 301 7.42 -0.58 -19.30
CA ASP A 301 7.91 0.51 -20.15
C ASP A 301 8.91 1.37 -19.33
N GLY A 302 10.15 0.87 -19.17
CA GLY A 302 11.27 1.57 -18.53
C GLY A 302 11.08 1.91 -17.04
N PRO A 303 12.08 2.56 -16.40
CA PRO A 303 11.97 2.96 -15.01
C PRO A 303 10.97 4.11 -14.86
N GLY A 304 10.03 3.97 -13.91
CA GLY A 304 9.52 5.09 -13.11
C GLY A 304 8.51 6.09 -13.69
N SER A 305 8.22 6.17 -15.00
CA SER A 305 7.31 7.23 -15.47
C SER A 305 5.82 6.86 -15.40
N ALA A 306 5.16 7.21 -14.28
CA ALA A 306 3.71 7.37 -14.22
C ALA A 306 3.28 8.65 -14.99
N HIS A 307 3.41 8.63 -16.31
CA HIS A 307 2.87 9.68 -17.19
C HIS A 307 1.82 9.07 -18.10
N GLY A 308 0.56 9.20 -17.69
CA GLY A 308 -0.55 8.53 -18.36
C GLY A 308 -0.96 9.14 -19.71
N ALA A 309 -1.28 8.27 -20.67
CA ALA A 309 -2.34 8.29 -21.70
C ALA A 309 -2.02 7.16 -22.70
N SER A 310 -2.90 6.41 -23.37
CA SER A 310 -4.35 6.25 -23.42
C SER A 310 -4.67 5.11 -24.42
N SER A 311 -5.89 4.59 -24.34
CA SER A 311 -6.66 3.87 -25.37
C SER A 311 -6.24 2.47 -25.82
N HIS A 312 -7.16 1.54 -25.53
CA HIS A 312 -7.41 0.33 -26.28
C HIS A 312 -7.51 0.60 -27.80
N SER A 313 -6.75 -0.15 -28.61
CA SER A 313 -7.21 -0.54 -29.94
C SER A 313 -7.20 -2.06 -30.05
N ARG A 314 -8.34 -2.57 -30.51
CA ARG A 314 -8.73 -3.97 -30.56
C ARG A 314 -7.70 -4.86 -31.26
N SER A 315 -7.59 -6.07 -30.72
CA SER A 315 -6.99 -7.24 -31.35
C SER A 315 -7.57 -7.53 -32.73
N SER A 316 -6.71 -7.58 -33.74
CA SER A 316 -6.90 -8.40 -34.94
C SER A 316 -5.70 -9.34 -35.06
N LEU A 317 -5.89 -10.58 -34.66
CA LEU A 317 -4.93 -11.67 -34.88
C LEU A 317 -4.71 -11.84 -36.40
N PRO A 318 -3.47 -11.94 -36.90
CA PRO A 318 -3.22 -12.33 -38.28
C PRO A 318 -3.49 -13.83 -38.45
N ARG A 319 -4.39 -14.18 -39.38
CA ARG A 319 -4.53 -15.55 -39.88
C ARG A 319 -3.36 -15.85 -40.82
N LEU A 320 -2.65 -16.95 -40.55
CA LEU A 320 -1.68 -17.57 -41.46
C LEU A 320 -2.40 -18.27 -42.64
N PRO A 321 -1.70 -18.52 -43.76
CA PRO A 321 -2.28 -18.48 -45.10
C PRO A 321 -2.95 -19.80 -45.54
N VAL A 322 -4.04 -19.66 -46.30
CA VAL A 322 -4.58 -20.76 -47.11
C VAL A 322 -3.91 -20.69 -48.48
N ILE A 323 -3.23 -21.77 -48.83
CA ILE A 323 -2.65 -22.07 -50.14
C ILE A 323 -3.80 -22.14 -51.15
N GLN A 324 -3.73 -21.36 -52.23
CA GLN A 324 -4.53 -21.57 -53.43
C GLN A 324 -3.61 -22.03 -54.57
N GLU A 325 -3.75 -23.30 -54.93
CA GLU A 325 -3.54 -23.84 -56.27
C GLU A 325 -4.39 -22.98 -57.25
N GLY A 326 -3.87 -22.41 -58.33
CA GLY A 326 -3.43 -23.13 -59.52
C GLY A 326 -4.55 -23.13 -60.57
N GLN A 327 -4.59 -22.10 -61.43
CA GLN A 327 -4.88 -22.09 -62.88
C GLN A 327 -5.17 -20.68 -63.39
#